data_AF-A0A645H1U3-F1
#
_entry.id   AF-A0A645H1U3-F1
#
_cell.length_a   1.000
_cell.length_b   1.000
_cell.length_c   1.000
_cell.angle_alpha   90.00
_cell.angle_beta   90.00
_cell.angle_gamma   90.00
#
_symmetry.space_group_name_H-M   'P 1'
#
loop_
_entity.id
_entity.type
_entity.pdbx_description
1 polymer ?
#
loop_
_entity_poly.entity_id
_entity_poly.type
_entity_poly.pdbx_seq_one_letter_code
_entity_poly.pdbx_strand_id
1 'polypeptide(L)'
;MTTEKLDASAKETFISYLGGDSLPSSIMIYPNNFEDKDKVLNYLDDYNKGKSEEDKIIYSDLAGTMTELTGGLMDAITYVLVAFAGISLVTSMIMISIITYTSVIERTKEIGVLKALGARKKDITRVFDAETCILGISSGILGILIAWLATFPINSILYSMTDLKNVAQLNPVHALILVVVSTILTMLGGHIPARMAAKKDAAIALRAE
;
A
#
# COMPACT_ATOMS: atom_id res chain seq x y z
N MET A 1 51.29 40.42 -23.81
CA MET A 1 51.68 39.80 -22.53
C MET A 1 52.10 40.93 -21.61
N THR A 2 51.20 41.34 -20.72
CA THR A 2 51.43 42.43 -19.76
C THR A 2 52.45 41.98 -18.72
N THR A 3 53.53 42.73 -18.54
CA THR A 3 54.63 42.45 -17.59
C THR A 3 54.25 42.85 -16.16
N GLU A 4 53.02 42.60 -15.74
CA GLU A 4 52.60 42.83 -14.35
C GLU A 4 53.02 41.64 -13.48
N LYS A 5 53.58 41.94 -12.30
CA LYS A 5 53.97 40.91 -11.33
C LYS A 5 52.70 40.23 -10.82
N LEU A 6 52.55 38.94 -11.11
CA LEU A 6 51.51 38.10 -10.54
C LEU A 6 51.63 38.10 -9.01
N ASP A 7 50.54 38.46 -8.34
CA ASP A 7 50.37 38.33 -6.90
C ASP A 7 50.51 36.85 -6.47
N ALA A 8 50.96 36.60 -5.24
CA ALA A 8 51.28 35.26 -4.76
C ALA A 8 50.06 34.31 -4.83
N SER A 9 48.87 34.83 -4.52
CA SER A 9 47.60 34.09 -4.61
C SER A 9 47.18 33.80 -6.06
N ALA A 10 47.43 34.74 -6.98
CA ALA A 10 47.15 34.57 -8.40
C ALA A 10 48.06 33.51 -9.06
N LYS A 11 49.31 33.41 -8.61
CA LYS A 11 50.25 32.38 -9.04
C LYS A 11 49.82 30.98 -8.58
N GLU A 12 49.38 30.85 -7.33
CA GLU A 12 48.94 29.57 -6.76
C GLU A 12 47.67 29.07 -7.45
N THR A 13 46.69 29.95 -7.64
CA THR A 13 45.46 29.65 -8.41
C THR A 13 45.75 29.24 -9.85
N PHE A 14 46.72 29.90 -10.51
CA PHE A 14 47.13 29.57 -11.87
C PHE A 14 47.86 28.22 -11.95
N ILE A 15 48.66 27.88 -10.94
CA ILE A 15 49.32 26.57 -10.84
C ILE A 15 48.30 25.46 -10.57
N SER A 16 47.33 25.66 -9.67
CA SER A 16 46.24 24.70 -9.45
C SER A 16 45.36 24.52 -10.71
N TYR A 17 45.09 25.60 -11.46
CA TYR A 17 44.39 25.51 -12.76
C TYR A 17 45.18 24.70 -13.81
N LEU A 18 46.51 24.82 -13.81
CA LEU A 18 47.39 24.05 -14.68
C LEU A 18 47.65 22.61 -14.17
N GLY A 19 46.98 22.18 -13.10
CA GLY A 19 47.11 20.82 -12.55
C GLY A 19 48.38 20.60 -11.72
N GLY A 20 49.03 21.68 -11.26
CA GLY A 20 50.21 21.64 -10.39
C GLY A 20 49.89 21.60 -8.90
N ASP A 21 48.66 21.25 -8.53
CA ASP A 21 48.27 21.05 -7.14
C ASP A 21 48.48 19.59 -6.73
N SER A 22 49.13 19.39 -5.59
CA SER A 22 49.45 18.06 -5.07
C SER A 22 48.33 17.47 -4.19
N LEU A 23 47.32 18.29 -3.86
CA LEU A 23 46.19 17.89 -3.04
C LEU A 23 44.98 17.55 -3.93
N PRO A 24 44.44 16.32 -3.87
CA PRO A 24 43.24 15.97 -4.62
C PRO A 24 42.05 16.76 -4.08
N SER A 25 41.35 17.48 -4.96
CA SER A 25 40.21 18.33 -4.59
C SER A 25 38.90 17.56 -4.39
N SER A 26 38.75 16.37 -5.00
CA SER A 26 37.59 15.49 -4.82
C SER A 26 37.91 14.04 -5.20
N ILE A 27 37.18 13.09 -4.63
CA ILE A 27 37.25 11.66 -4.96
C ILE A 27 35.83 11.20 -5.29
N MET A 28 35.66 10.59 -6.47
CA MET A 28 34.40 9.96 -6.85
C MET A 28 34.48 8.45 -6.59
N ILE A 29 33.55 7.95 -5.78
CA ILE A 29 33.45 6.53 -5.43
C ILE A 29 32.17 5.98 -6.06
N TYR A 30 32.28 4.84 -6.75
CA TYR A 30 31.16 4.15 -7.39
C TYR A 30 30.98 2.77 -6.77
N PRO A 31 30.17 2.63 -5.71
CA PRO A 31 29.86 1.33 -5.12
C PRO A 31 29.12 0.43 -6.12
N ASN A 32 29.37 -0.87 -6.07
CA ASN A 32 28.73 -1.84 -6.96
C ASN A 32 27.28 -2.15 -6.57
N ASN A 33 26.88 -1.88 -5.32
CA ASN A 33 25.55 -2.13 -4.78
C ASN A 33 25.22 -1.12 -3.67
N PHE A 34 23.93 -1.07 -3.28
CA PHE A 34 23.45 -0.15 -2.24
C PHE A 34 24.01 -0.47 -0.85
N GLU A 35 24.24 -1.74 -0.53
CA GLU A 35 24.76 -2.15 0.78
C GLU A 35 26.20 -1.65 1.00
N ASP A 36 27.04 -1.76 -0.03
CA ASP A 36 28.43 -1.28 -0.01
C ASP A 36 28.47 0.25 -0.02
N LYS A 37 27.53 0.91 -0.69
CA LYS A 37 27.34 2.37 -0.58
C LYS A 37 27.08 2.76 0.86
N ASP A 38 26.11 2.12 1.52
CA ASP A 38 25.72 2.43 2.89
C ASP A 38 26.88 2.15 3.88
N LYS A 39 27.68 1.10 3.66
CA LYS A 39 28.92 0.85 4.44
C LYS A 39 29.92 1.99 4.31
N VAL A 40 30.12 2.53 3.10
CA VAL A 40 31.02 3.66 2.86
C VAL A 40 30.52 4.92 3.55
N LEU A 41 29.21 5.21 3.45
CA LEU A 41 28.61 6.37 4.13
C LEU A 41 28.77 6.29 5.65
N ASN A 42 28.45 5.13 6.23
CA ASN A 42 28.63 4.89 7.67
C ASN A 42 30.09 5.04 8.12
N TYR A 43 31.04 4.56 7.31
CA TYR A 43 32.47 4.75 7.60
C TYR A 43 32.88 6.22 7.58
N LEU A 44 32.39 7.00 6.61
CA LEU A 44 32.67 8.43 6.51
C LEU A 44 32.05 9.20 7.68
N ASP A 45 30.84 8.83 8.11
CA ASP A 45 30.20 9.41 9.29
C ASP A 45 30.98 9.13 10.56
N ASP A 46 31.42 7.88 10.75
CA ASP A 46 32.26 7.49 11.89
C ASP A 46 33.63 8.21 11.87
N TYR A 47 34.23 8.37 10.69
CA TYR A 47 35.48 9.13 10.53
C TYR A 47 35.33 10.61 10.87
N ASN A 48 34.16 11.20 10.59
CA ASN A 48 33.86 12.61 10.83
C ASN A 48 33.49 12.91 12.30
N LYS A 49 33.21 11.89 13.13
CA LYS A 49 32.92 12.07 14.55
C LYS A 49 34.13 12.66 15.29
N GLY A 50 33.90 13.75 16.02
CA GLY A 50 34.91 14.38 16.87
C GLY A 50 35.92 15.26 16.15
N LYS A 51 35.77 15.47 14.83
CA LYS A 51 36.64 16.35 14.03
C LYS A 51 36.11 17.77 13.94
N SER A 52 37.03 18.72 13.76
CA SER A 52 36.70 20.12 13.46
C SER A 52 36.04 20.21 12.07
N GLU A 53 35.26 21.27 11.80
CA GLU A 53 34.61 21.46 10.48
C GLU A 53 35.62 21.52 9.33
N GLU A 54 36.86 21.96 9.60
CA GLU A 54 37.95 22.04 8.63
C GLU A 54 38.55 20.67 8.27
N ASP A 55 38.45 19.69 9.19
CA ASP A 55 39.00 18.33 9.04
C ASP A 55 37.95 17.28 8.64
N LYS A 56 36.69 17.69 8.46
CA LYS A 56 35.59 16.80 8.07
C LYS A 56 35.60 16.53 6.57
N ILE A 57 35.33 15.28 6.22
CA ILE A 57 35.08 14.89 4.83
C ILE A 57 33.65 15.27 4.49
N ILE A 58 33.49 16.25 3.61
CA ILE A 58 32.21 16.59 3.00
C ILE A 58 31.99 15.64 1.83
N TYR A 59 30.90 14.89 1.85
CA TYR A 59 30.52 13.98 0.78
C TYR A 59 29.07 14.25 0.35
N SER A 60 28.75 13.89 -0.89
CA SER A 60 27.41 14.01 -1.45
C SER A 60 26.97 12.67 -2.04
N ASP A 61 25.85 12.13 -1.54
CA ASP A 61 25.27 10.89 -2.05
C ASP A 61 24.27 11.19 -3.17
N LEU A 62 24.77 11.20 -4.41
CA LEU A 62 23.94 11.38 -5.58
C LEU A 62 22.94 10.23 -5.76
N ALA A 63 23.35 8.99 -5.47
CA ALA A 63 22.49 7.81 -5.64
C ALA A 63 21.36 7.81 -4.62
N GLY A 64 21.66 8.08 -3.34
CA GLY A 64 20.67 8.22 -2.27
C GLY A 64 19.68 9.35 -2.54
N THR A 65 20.16 10.52 -2.98
CA THR A 65 19.28 11.64 -3.33
C THR A 65 18.31 11.26 -4.46
N MET A 66 18.78 10.57 -5.51
CA MET A 66 17.89 10.10 -6.59
C MET A 66 16.90 9.03 -6.10
N THR A 67 17.36 8.07 -5.29
CA THR A 67 16.50 7.04 -4.71
C THR A 67 15.45 7.63 -3.78
N GLU A 68 15.79 8.61 -2.96
CA GLU A 68 14.85 9.27 -2.04
C GLU A 68 13.79 10.08 -2.79
N LEU A 69 14.19 10.83 -3.82
CA LEU A 69 13.25 11.57 -4.68
C LEU A 69 12.26 10.64 -5.40
N THR A 70 12.75 9.53 -5.97
CA THR A 70 11.89 8.55 -6.66
C THR A 70 11.04 7.74 -5.67
N GLY A 71 11.61 7.32 -4.55
CA GLY A 71 10.95 6.55 -3.50
C GLY A 71 9.82 7.36 -2.85
N GLY A 72 10.07 8.61 -2.49
CA GLY A 72 9.04 9.49 -1.91
C GLY A 72 7.86 9.71 -2.85
N LEU A 73 8.09 9.80 -4.17
CA LEU A 73 7.00 9.88 -5.15
C LEU A 73 6.21 8.56 -5.23
N MET A 74 6.89 7.42 -5.27
CA MET A 74 6.23 6.11 -5.29
C MET A 74 5.41 5.86 -4.03
N ASP A 75 5.92 6.26 -2.87
CA ASP A 75 5.21 6.17 -1.59
C ASP A 75 3.98 7.06 -1.58
N ALA A 76 4.08 8.31 -2.05
CA ALA A 76 2.94 9.21 -2.16
C ALA A 76 1.82 8.64 -3.04
N ILE A 77 2.18 8.11 -4.22
CA ILE A 77 1.22 7.43 -5.12
C ILE A 77 0.60 6.23 -4.42
N THR A 78 1.42 5.41 -3.74
CA THR A 78 0.95 4.23 -3.01
C THR A 78 -0.05 4.62 -1.91
N TYR A 79 0.25 5.63 -1.10
CA TYR A 79 -0.65 6.10 -0.05
C TYR A 79 -1.99 6.58 -0.61
N VAL A 80 -1.97 7.31 -1.73
CA VAL A 80 -3.20 7.76 -2.40
C VAL A 80 -4.03 6.57 -2.88
N LEU A 81 -3.42 5.58 -3.53
CA LEU A 81 -4.11 4.37 -3.99
C LEU A 81 -4.67 3.55 -2.82
N VAL A 82 -3.91 3.42 -1.73
CA VAL A 82 -4.36 2.75 -0.51
C VAL A 82 -5.54 3.49 0.12
N ALA A 83 -5.53 4.82 0.13
CA ALA A 83 -6.65 5.62 0.61
C ALA A 83 -7.91 5.41 -0.24
N PHE A 84 -7.78 5.41 -1.57
CA PHE A 84 -8.90 5.11 -2.48
C PHE A 84 -9.46 3.71 -2.28
N ALA A 85 -8.58 2.71 -2.13
CA ALA A 85 -8.97 1.34 -1.83
C ALA A 85 -9.72 1.25 -0.50
N GLY A 86 -9.21 1.92 0.55
CA GLY A 86 -9.83 1.98 1.86
C GLY A 86 -11.22 2.60 1.84
N ILE A 87 -11.40 3.72 1.14
CA ILE A 87 -12.71 4.37 0.97
C ILE A 87 -13.68 3.42 0.24
N SER A 88 -13.22 2.80 -0.85
CA SER A 88 -14.03 1.84 -1.63
C SER A 88 -14.46 0.63 -0.80
N LEU A 89 -13.63 0.22 0.15
CA LEU A 89 -13.90 -0.90 1.04
C LEU A 89 -15.00 -0.55 2.06
N VAL A 90 -14.92 0.66 2.63
CA VAL A 90 -15.94 1.17 3.57
C VAL A 90 -17.28 1.37 2.86
N THR A 91 -17.29 1.97 1.68
CA THR A 91 -18.53 2.17 0.90
C THR A 91 -19.15 0.83 0.52
N SER A 92 -18.34 -0.16 0.16
CA SER A 92 -18.80 -1.53 -0.11
C SER A 92 -19.43 -2.19 1.12
N MET A 93 -18.83 -2.03 2.31
CA MET A 93 -19.38 -2.53 3.57
C MET A 93 -20.76 -1.91 3.88
N ILE A 94 -20.91 -0.60 3.66
CA ILE A 94 -22.19 0.09 3.83
C ILE A 94 -23.23 -0.45 2.85
N MET A 95 -22.85 -0.67 1.59
CA MET A 95 -23.74 -1.20 0.58
C MET A 95 -24.24 -2.61 0.92
N ILE A 96 -23.34 -3.48 1.39
CA ILE A 96 -23.70 -4.82 1.89
C ILE A 96 -24.69 -4.70 3.05
N SER A 97 -24.42 -3.79 3.99
CA SER A 97 -25.29 -3.56 5.16
C SER A 97 -26.72 -3.18 4.73
N ILE A 98 -26.86 -2.30 3.73
CA ILE A 98 -28.15 -1.86 3.20
C ILE A 98 -28.87 -3.01 2.49
N ILE A 99 -28.17 -3.77 1.65
CA ILE A 99 -28.75 -4.90 0.92
C ILE A 99 -29.26 -5.97 1.90
N THR A 100 -28.46 -6.34 2.90
CA THR A 100 -28.86 -7.30 3.92
C THR A 100 -30.04 -6.77 4.75
N TYR A 101 -30.06 -5.46 5.05
CA TYR A 101 -31.19 -4.84 5.74
C TYR A 101 -32.49 -4.94 4.95
N THR A 102 -32.47 -4.59 3.65
CA THR A 102 -33.64 -4.70 2.78
C THR A 102 -34.10 -6.14 2.64
N SER A 103 -33.19 -7.09 2.45
CA SER A 103 -33.51 -8.53 2.37
C SER A 103 -34.21 -9.05 3.63
N VAL A 104 -33.76 -8.61 4.81
CA VAL A 104 -34.41 -8.93 6.08
C VAL A 104 -35.85 -8.41 6.13
N ILE A 105 -36.10 -7.20 5.61
CA ILE A 105 -37.43 -6.60 5.60
C ILE A 105 -38.36 -7.40 4.68
N GLU A 106 -37.91 -7.74 3.48
CA GLU A 106 -38.68 -8.53 2.51
C GLU A 106 -39.03 -9.91 3.07
N ARG A 107 -38.10 -10.55 3.80
CA ARG A 107 -38.30 -11.87 4.43
C ARG A 107 -38.91 -11.81 5.84
N THR A 108 -39.53 -10.69 6.25
CA THR A 108 -40.06 -10.54 7.62
C THR A 108 -41.13 -11.59 7.97
N LYS A 109 -41.98 -12.00 7.02
CA LYS A 109 -43.01 -13.04 7.23
C LYS A 109 -42.37 -14.41 7.55
N GLU A 110 -41.31 -14.79 6.85
CA GLU A 110 -40.57 -16.04 7.09
C GLU A 110 -39.93 -16.06 8.49
N ILE A 111 -39.33 -14.93 8.89
CA ILE A 111 -38.75 -14.75 10.24
C ILE A 111 -39.84 -14.89 11.32
N GLY A 112 -41.04 -14.36 11.07
CA GLY A 112 -42.21 -14.47 11.96
C GLY A 112 -42.64 -15.93 12.16
N VAL A 113 -42.72 -16.71 11.08
CA VAL A 113 -43.05 -18.14 11.13
C VAL A 113 -41.98 -18.92 11.90
N LEU A 114 -40.69 -18.68 11.63
CA LEU A 114 -39.58 -19.31 12.36
C LEU A 114 -39.64 -19.04 13.86
N LYS A 115 -39.95 -17.80 14.26
CA LYS A 115 -40.13 -17.44 15.68
C LYS A 115 -41.35 -18.10 16.31
N ALA A 116 -42.46 -18.21 15.58
CA ALA A 116 -43.67 -18.90 16.06
C ALA A 116 -43.41 -20.40 16.30
N LEU A 117 -42.50 -21.01 15.53
CA LEU A 117 -42.02 -22.38 15.72
C LEU A 117 -40.96 -22.52 16.84
N GLY A 118 -40.59 -21.43 17.51
CA GLY A 118 -39.67 -21.44 18.65
C GLY A 118 -38.21 -21.09 18.34
N ALA A 119 -37.89 -20.60 17.14
CA ALA A 119 -36.52 -20.17 16.81
C ALA A 119 -36.10 -18.99 17.71
N ARG A 120 -34.90 -19.08 18.31
CA ARG A 120 -34.37 -18.01 19.16
C ARG A 120 -33.80 -16.88 18.30
N LYS A 121 -33.70 -15.69 18.88
CA LYS A 121 -33.06 -14.52 18.24
C LYS A 121 -31.66 -14.86 17.67
N LYS A 122 -30.87 -15.66 18.39
CA LYS A 122 -29.54 -16.09 17.95
C LYS A 122 -29.56 -16.95 16.68
N ASP A 123 -30.59 -17.78 16.51
CA ASP A 123 -30.64 -18.74 15.42
C ASP A 123 -30.91 -18.01 14.11
N ILE A 124 -31.77 -16.99 14.18
CA ILE A 124 -32.07 -16.09 13.07
C ILE A 124 -30.82 -15.27 12.69
N THR A 125 -30.13 -14.67 13.66
CA THR A 125 -28.88 -13.94 13.38
C THR A 125 -27.83 -14.84 12.75
N ARG A 126 -27.67 -16.09 13.20
CA ARG A 126 -26.72 -17.06 12.64
C ARG A 126 -27.02 -17.42 11.19
N VAL A 127 -28.29 -17.49 10.78
CA VAL A 127 -28.65 -17.76 9.39
C VAL A 127 -28.18 -16.62 8.49
N PHE A 128 -28.45 -15.38 8.86
CA PHE A 128 -27.99 -14.21 8.09
C PHE A 128 -26.46 -14.01 8.14
N ASP A 129 -25.82 -14.30 9.27
CA ASP A 129 -24.36 -14.31 9.39
C ASP A 129 -23.74 -15.40 8.48
N ALA A 130 -24.40 -16.56 8.33
CA ALA A 130 -23.95 -17.61 7.41
C ALA A 130 -24.15 -17.22 5.94
N GLU A 131 -25.27 -16.59 5.58
CA GLU A 131 -25.52 -16.06 4.23
C GLU A 131 -24.45 -15.03 3.83
N THR A 132 -24.14 -14.10 4.74
CA THR A 132 -23.10 -13.07 4.51
C THR A 132 -21.69 -13.67 4.48
N CYS A 133 -21.39 -14.71 5.27
CA CYS A 133 -20.13 -15.44 5.20
C CYS A 133 -19.93 -16.14 3.84
N ILE A 134 -20.95 -16.83 3.33
CA ILE A 134 -20.91 -17.49 2.02
C ILE A 134 -20.72 -16.44 0.90
N LEU A 135 -21.41 -15.30 0.99
CA LEU A 135 -21.22 -14.19 0.06
C LEU A 135 -19.80 -13.62 0.13
N GLY A 136 -19.22 -13.48 1.32
CA GLY A 136 -17.86 -12.98 1.53
C GLY A 136 -16.79 -13.88 0.92
N ILE A 137 -16.91 -15.20 1.13
CA ILE A 137 -15.98 -16.19 0.57
C ILE A 137 -16.12 -16.25 -0.95
N SER A 138 -17.36 -16.33 -1.46
CA SER A 138 -17.64 -16.44 -2.89
C SER A 138 -17.16 -15.21 -3.65
N SER A 139 -17.43 -14.01 -3.12
CA SER A 139 -16.95 -12.75 -3.71
C SER A 139 -15.44 -12.60 -3.63
N GLY A 140 -14.80 -13.03 -2.54
CA GLY A 140 -13.34 -13.02 -2.41
C GLY A 140 -12.64 -13.90 -3.44
N ILE A 141 -13.12 -15.13 -3.63
CA ILE A 141 -12.61 -16.06 -4.65
C ILE A 141 -12.80 -15.48 -6.05
N LEU A 142 -13.99 -14.94 -6.33
CA LEU A 142 -14.32 -14.36 -7.62
C LEU A 142 -13.48 -13.10 -7.90
N GLY A 143 -13.21 -12.28 -6.90
CA GLY A 143 -12.34 -11.11 -6.99
C GLY A 143 -10.89 -11.49 -7.32
N ILE A 144 -10.33 -12.51 -6.67
CA ILE A 144 -9.00 -13.04 -7.00
C ILE A 144 -8.95 -13.55 -8.44
N LEU A 145 -9.97 -14.31 -8.84
CA LEU A 145 -10.01 -14.89 -10.18
C LEU A 145 -10.03 -13.78 -11.24
N ILE A 146 -10.80 -12.71 -11.03
CA ILE A 146 -10.80 -11.54 -11.91
C ILE A 146 -9.44 -10.84 -11.90
N ALA A 147 -8.83 -10.62 -10.73
CA ALA A 147 -7.52 -9.98 -10.62
C ALA A 147 -6.42 -10.77 -11.33
N TRP A 148 -6.45 -12.10 -11.20
CA TRP A 148 -5.55 -13.00 -11.89
C TRP A 148 -5.75 -12.95 -13.41
N LEU A 149 -7.00 -12.95 -13.88
CA LEU A 149 -7.28 -12.80 -15.32
C LEU A 149 -6.87 -11.42 -15.86
N ALA A 150 -7.02 -10.35 -15.06
CA ALA A 150 -6.59 -9.01 -15.43
C ALA A 150 -5.06 -8.90 -15.57
N THR A 151 -4.30 -9.79 -14.94
CA THR A 151 -2.84 -9.81 -15.00
C THR A 151 -2.33 -10.08 -16.43
N PHE A 152 -3.07 -10.83 -17.25
CA PHE A 152 -2.69 -11.13 -18.63
C PHE A 152 -2.65 -9.88 -19.55
N PRO A 153 -3.75 -9.12 -19.72
CA PRO A 153 -3.72 -7.92 -20.55
C PRO A 153 -2.81 -6.84 -19.97
N ILE A 154 -2.72 -6.71 -18.65
CA ILE A 154 -1.83 -5.73 -18.00
C ILE A 154 -0.37 -6.02 -18.33
N ASN A 155 0.09 -7.27 -18.18
CA ASN A 155 1.46 -7.64 -18.54
C ASN A 155 1.72 -7.50 -20.03
N SER A 156 0.73 -7.77 -20.89
CA SER A 156 0.89 -7.58 -22.34
C SER A 156 1.09 -6.12 -22.73
N ILE A 157 0.32 -5.20 -22.14
CA ILE A 157 0.46 -3.76 -22.38
C ILE A 157 1.81 -3.27 -21.86
N LEU A 158 2.18 -3.70 -20.66
CA LEU A 158 3.39 -3.25 -20.00
C LEU A 158 4.65 -3.74 -20.71
N TYR A 159 4.64 -4.97 -21.22
CA TYR A 159 5.72 -5.49 -22.04
C TYR A 159 5.97 -4.63 -23.28
N SER A 160 4.91 -4.20 -23.97
CA SER A 160 5.02 -3.33 -25.15
C SER A 160 5.58 -1.93 -24.87
N MET A 161 5.49 -1.45 -23.61
CA MET A 161 5.94 -0.10 -23.24
C MET A 161 7.29 -0.07 -22.52
N THR A 162 7.67 -1.16 -21.85
CA THR A 162 8.82 -1.15 -20.92
C THR A 162 9.82 -2.29 -21.15
N ASP A 163 9.53 -3.23 -22.06
CA ASP A 163 10.30 -4.49 -22.27
C ASP A 163 10.45 -5.37 -21.01
N LEU A 164 9.83 -5.00 -19.89
CA LEU A 164 9.85 -5.74 -18.64
C LEU A 164 8.80 -6.86 -18.68
N LYS A 165 9.25 -8.08 -18.43
CA LYS A 165 8.37 -9.26 -18.35
C LYS A 165 7.88 -9.46 -16.92
N ASN A 166 6.59 -9.80 -16.80
CA ASN A 166 6.00 -10.34 -15.57
C ASN A 166 6.10 -9.40 -14.35
N VAL A 167 5.74 -8.13 -14.54
CA VAL A 167 5.77 -7.12 -13.48
C VAL A 167 4.53 -7.20 -12.61
N ALA A 168 3.36 -7.43 -13.21
CA ALA A 168 2.13 -7.68 -12.46
C ALA A 168 2.12 -9.15 -12.04
N GLN A 169 2.50 -9.42 -10.78
CA GLN A 169 2.44 -10.76 -10.19
C GLN A 169 1.51 -10.76 -8.98
N LEU A 170 0.55 -11.69 -8.99
CA LEU A 170 -0.30 -11.92 -7.83
C LEU A 170 0.36 -13.00 -6.95
N ASN A 171 0.93 -12.58 -5.82
CA ASN A 171 1.48 -13.53 -4.86
C ASN A 171 0.33 -14.32 -4.19
N PRO A 172 0.36 -15.68 -4.20
CA PRO A 172 -0.68 -16.51 -3.60
C PRO A 172 -0.99 -16.20 -2.12
N VAL A 173 0.02 -15.76 -1.36
CA VAL A 173 -0.15 -15.38 0.05
C VAL A 173 -1.01 -14.13 0.18
N HIS A 174 -0.78 -13.13 -0.67
CA HIS A 174 -1.56 -11.88 -0.67
C HIS A 174 -3.00 -12.14 -1.12
N ALA A 175 -3.18 -13.04 -2.10
CA ALA A 175 -4.50 -13.47 -2.53
C ALA A 175 -5.28 -14.10 -1.36
N LEU A 176 -4.68 -15.02 -0.61
CA LEU A 176 -5.33 -15.62 0.56
C LEU A 176 -5.72 -14.57 1.62
N ILE A 177 -4.82 -13.63 1.92
CA ILE A 177 -5.08 -12.54 2.86
C ILE A 177 -6.28 -11.70 2.40
N LEU A 178 -6.37 -11.39 1.11
CA LEU A 178 -7.48 -10.60 0.55
C LEU A 178 -8.84 -11.30 0.70
N VAL A 179 -8.92 -12.63 0.55
CA VAL A 179 -10.16 -13.38 0.81
C VAL A 179 -10.57 -13.34 2.28
N VAL A 180 -9.60 -13.47 3.18
CA VAL A 180 -9.87 -13.41 4.61
C VAL A 180 -10.39 -12.01 4.97
N VAL A 181 -9.72 -10.97 4.47
CA VAL A 181 -10.13 -9.58 4.68
C VAL A 181 -11.52 -9.30 4.10
N SER A 182 -11.80 -9.72 2.86
CA SER A 182 -13.11 -9.51 2.22
C SER A 182 -14.23 -10.22 2.98
N THR A 183 -13.97 -11.45 3.46
CA THR A 183 -14.94 -12.23 4.23
C THR A 183 -15.25 -11.56 5.56
N ILE A 184 -14.22 -11.11 6.30
CA ILE A 184 -14.39 -10.41 7.57
C ILE A 184 -15.21 -9.14 7.38
N LEU A 185 -14.89 -8.34 6.35
CA LEU A 185 -15.59 -7.07 6.11
C LEU A 185 -17.03 -7.27 5.68
N THR A 186 -17.30 -8.27 4.85
CA THR A 186 -18.66 -8.66 4.46
C THR A 186 -19.48 -9.08 5.67
N MET A 187 -18.89 -9.91 6.55
CA MET A 187 -19.52 -10.36 7.78
C MET A 187 -19.80 -9.20 8.74
N LEU A 188 -18.84 -8.28 8.92
CA LEU A 188 -19.02 -7.09 9.76
C LEU A 188 -20.15 -6.18 9.25
N GLY A 189 -20.23 -5.96 7.93
CA GLY A 189 -21.33 -5.20 7.33
C GLY A 189 -22.69 -5.90 7.48
N GLY A 190 -22.73 -7.21 7.31
CA GLY A 190 -23.96 -8.02 7.43
C GLY A 190 -24.45 -8.25 8.86
N HIS A 191 -23.55 -8.20 9.85
CA HIS A 191 -23.90 -8.55 11.23
C HIS A 191 -24.84 -7.51 11.89
N ILE A 192 -24.65 -6.23 11.59
CA ILE A 192 -25.50 -5.14 12.11
C ILE A 192 -26.98 -5.35 11.73
N PRO A 193 -27.35 -5.48 10.43
CA PRO A 193 -28.74 -5.72 10.05
C PRO A 193 -29.25 -7.10 10.51
N ALA A 194 -28.41 -8.14 10.53
CA ALA A 194 -28.78 -9.46 11.05
C ALA A 194 -29.21 -9.42 12.53
N ARG A 195 -28.54 -8.59 13.34
CA ARG A 195 -28.91 -8.38 14.74
C ARG A 195 -30.18 -7.55 14.89
N MET A 196 -30.41 -6.58 14.00
CA MET A 196 -31.67 -5.82 13.95
C MET A 196 -32.86 -6.73 13.57
N ALA A 197 -32.69 -7.61 12.58
CA ALA A 197 -33.67 -8.61 12.14
C ALA A 197 -34.18 -9.45 13.33
N ALA A 198 -33.24 -9.98 14.11
CA ALA A 198 -33.54 -10.84 15.24
C ALA A 198 -34.29 -10.12 16.37
N LYS A 199 -34.24 -8.79 16.45
CA LYS A 199 -34.98 -7.99 17.43
C LYS A 199 -36.42 -7.68 17.02
N LYS A 200 -36.80 -7.79 15.73
CA LYS A 200 -38.18 -7.52 15.29
C LYS A 200 -39.19 -8.48 15.94
N ASP A 201 -40.33 -7.96 16.38
CA ASP A 201 -41.31 -8.74 17.12
C ASP A 201 -42.16 -9.63 16.20
N ALA A 202 -42.40 -10.89 16.61
CA ALA A 202 -43.10 -11.89 15.80
C ALA A 202 -44.58 -11.55 15.63
N ALA A 203 -45.20 -10.96 16.65
CA ALA A 203 -46.61 -10.57 16.61
C ALA A 203 -46.88 -9.41 15.63
N ILE A 204 -45.90 -8.54 15.42
CA ILE A 204 -45.98 -7.42 14.46
C ILE A 204 -45.72 -7.95 13.04
N ALA A 205 -44.78 -8.89 12.89
CA ALA A 205 -44.43 -9.51 11.61
C ALA A 205 -45.60 -10.26 10.95
N LEU A 206 -46.48 -10.91 11.73
CA LEU A 206 -47.68 -11.60 11.22
C LEU A 206 -48.91 -10.69 11.07
N ARG A 207 -48.91 -9.50 11.67
CA ARG A 207 -50.01 -8.52 11.57
C ARG A 207 -49.81 -7.47 10.47
N ALA A 208 -48.59 -7.34 9.95
CA ALA A 208 -48.34 -6.57 8.74
C ALA A 208 -48.98 -7.33 7.56
N GLU A 209 -49.97 -6.71 6.91
CA GLU A 209 -50.82 -7.24 5.82
C GLU A 209 -50.16 -8.32 4.94
#